data_AF-A0A6C0BUF8-F1
#
_entry.id   AF-A0A6C0BUF8-F1
#
_cell.length_a   1.000
_cell.length_b   1.000
_cell.length_c   1.000
_cell.angle_alpha   90.00
_cell.angle_beta   90.00
_cell.angle_gamma   90.00
#
_symmetry.space_group_name_H-M   'P 1'
#
loop_
_entity.id
_entity.type
_entity.pdbx_description
1 polymer ?
#
loop_
_entity_poly.entity_id
_entity_poly.type
_entity_poly.pdbx_seq_one_letter_code
_entity_poly.pdbx_strand_id
1 'polypeptide(L)'
;MSLQKNIKDLIYFYVKTNYDNYLKENKIQYIENSKIENVISELFESRKDHIKIFIKESLKKVLKDEYPGDQTIQNILLNIFQDEEYCKNRLTVEIKLHQQKQLGQKQDYSKLLNN
;
A
#
# COMPACT_ATOMS: atom_id res chain seq x y z
N MET A 1 -14.37 -10.75 -8.27
CA MET A 1 -13.11 -10.20 -7.72
C MET A 1 -12.61 -11.16 -6.65
N SER A 2 -11.31 -11.47 -6.57
CA SER A 2 -10.79 -12.37 -5.54
C SER A 2 -10.53 -11.62 -4.23
N LEU A 3 -10.76 -12.27 -3.09
CA LEU A 3 -10.50 -11.73 -1.75
C LEU A 3 -9.07 -11.21 -1.60
N GLN A 4 -8.10 -11.93 -2.16
CA GLN A 4 -6.69 -11.54 -2.15
C GLN A 4 -6.45 -10.22 -2.92
N LYS A 5 -7.19 -9.97 -4.01
CA LYS A 5 -7.11 -8.69 -4.73
C LYS A 5 -7.63 -7.56 -3.84
N ASN A 6 -8.78 -7.73 -3.20
CA ASN A 6 -9.35 -6.72 -2.30
C ASN A 6 -8.40 -6.39 -1.14
N ILE A 7 -7.73 -7.39 -0.57
CA ILE A 7 -6.71 -7.19 0.47
C ILE A 7 -5.54 -6.36 -0.08
N LYS A 8 -5.00 -6.68 -1.26
CA LYS A 8 -3.91 -5.91 -1.88
C LYS A 8 -4.31 -4.47 -2.17
N ASP A 9 -5.52 -4.27 -2.68
CA ASP A 9 -6.05 -2.94 -2.98
C ASP A 9 -6.21 -2.10 -1.70
N LEU A 10 -6.63 -2.72 -0.58
CA LEU A 10 -6.72 -2.07 0.73
C LEU A 10 -5.33 -1.74 1.32
N ILE A 11 -4.34 -2.61 1.16
CA ILE A 11 -2.94 -2.31 1.57
C ILE A 11 -2.45 -1.09 0.80
N TYR A 12 -2.63 -1.06 -0.52
CA TYR A 12 -2.24 0.08 -1.35
C TYR A 12 -2.97 1.36 -0.91
N PHE A 13 -4.28 1.30 -0.72
CA PHE A 13 -5.06 2.44 -0.25
C PHE A 13 -4.56 2.99 1.09
N TYR A 14 -4.25 2.12 2.04
CA TYR A 14 -3.71 2.51 3.33
C TYR A 14 -2.37 3.25 3.16
N VAL A 15 -1.42 2.65 2.44
CA VAL A 15 -0.08 3.22 2.24
C VAL A 15 -0.16 4.55 1.50
N LYS A 16 -0.98 4.62 0.44
CA LYS A 16 -1.25 5.84 -0.31
C LYS A 16 -1.80 6.96 0.59
N THR A 17 -2.77 6.65 1.44
CA THR A 17 -3.37 7.64 2.36
C THR A 17 -2.33 8.14 3.36
N ASN A 18 -1.49 7.26 3.90
CA ASN A 18 -0.41 7.65 4.80
C ASN A 18 0.67 8.47 4.09
N TYR A 19 1.00 8.14 2.84
CA TYR A 19 1.89 8.94 2.01
C TYR A 19 1.33 10.35 1.74
N ASP A 20 0.06 10.46 1.34
CA ASP A 20 -0.58 11.77 1.13
C ASP A 20 -0.61 12.60 2.42
N ASN A 21 -0.79 11.95 3.58
CA ASN A 21 -0.69 12.61 4.89
C ASN A 21 0.74 13.05 5.21
N TYR A 22 1.74 12.21 4.93
CA TYR A 22 3.15 12.56 5.10
C TYR A 22 3.51 13.81 4.29
N LEU A 23 3.05 13.91 3.04
CA LEU A 23 3.24 15.12 2.22
C LEU A 23 2.65 16.37 2.88
N LYS A 24 1.42 16.26 3.39
CA LYS A 24 0.71 17.37 4.06
C LYS A 24 1.40 17.79 5.35
N GLU A 25 1.77 16.84 6.20
CA GLU A 25 2.42 17.09 7.49
C GLU A 25 3.79 17.76 7.32
N ASN A 26 4.55 17.31 6.32
CA ASN A 26 5.86 17.87 5.98
C ASN A 26 5.79 19.10 5.06
N LYS A 27 4.59 19.50 4.61
CA LYS A 27 4.34 20.63 3.69
C LYS A 27 5.13 20.53 2.38
N ILE A 28 5.27 19.32 1.86
CA ILE A 28 5.94 19.03 0.58
C ILE A 28 4.91 18.55 -0.45
N GLN A 29 5.20 18.77 -1.74
CA GLN A 29 4.32 18.31 -2.83
C GLN A 29 4.66 16.91 -3.34
N TYR A 30 5.92 16.50 -3.19
CA TYR A 30 6.41 15.22 -3.65
C TYR A 30 7.66 14.82 -2.87
N ILE A 31 8.01 13.54 -2.94
CA ILE A 31 9.23 12.96 -2.39
C ILE A 31 10.14 12.59 -3.56
N GLU A 32 11.44 12.86 -3.43
CA GLU A 32 12.42 12.43 -4.43
C GLU A 32 12.41 10.91 -4.59
N ASN A 33 12.49 10.43 -5.83
CA ASN A 33 12.35 8.99 -6.14
C ASN A 33 13.31 8.09 -5.36
N SER A 34 14.51 8.58 -5.04
CA SER A 34 15.53 7.89 -4.23
C SER A 34 15.15 7.76 -2.76
N LYS A 35 14.25 8.61 -2.25
CA LYS A 35 13.81 8.63 -0.85
C LYS A 35 12.45 7.95 -0.65
N ILE A 36 11.69 7.74 -1.72
CA ILE A 36 10.36 7.11 -1.63
C ILE A 36 10.46 5.72 -1.00
N GLU A 37 11.42 4.91 -1.39
CA GLU A 37 11.56 3.54 -0.88
C GLU A 37 11.74 3.50 0.65
N ASN A 38 12.57 4.41 1.19
CA ASN A 38 12.79 4.54 2.64
C ASN A 38 11.50 4.97 3.35
N VAL A 39 10.78 5.96 2.80
CA VAL A 39 9.52 6.44 3.38
C VAL A 39 8.44 5.35 3.34
N ILE A 40 8.35 4.60 2.24
CA ILE A 40 7.41 3.48 2.14
C ILE A 40 7.78 2.36 3.11
N SER A 41 9.06 2.05 3.26
CA SER A 41 9.52 1.06 4.25
C SER A 41 9.12 1.49 5.66
N GLU A 42 9.32 2.75 6.03
CA GLU A 42 8.89 3.28 7.33
C GLU A 42 7.36 3.21 7.51
N LEU A 43 6.59 3.68 6.52
CA LEU A 43 5.12 3.71 6.56
C LEU A 43 4.49 2.30 6.56
N PHE A 44 5.19 1.32 5.99
CA PHE A 44 4.74 -0.06 5.90
C PHE A 44 5.17 -0.88 7.12
N GLU A 45 6.46 -0.90 7.46
CA GLU A 45 7.03 -1.75 8.51
C GLU A 45 6.57 -1.34 9.90
N SER A 46 6.62 -0.03 10.22
CA SER A 46 6.20 0.48 11.53
C SER A 46 4.70 0.31 11.78
N ARG A 47 3.91 0.05 10.74
CA ARG A 47 2.44 0.03 10.78
C ARG A 47 1.83 -1.32 10.36
N LYS A 48 2.62 -2.40 10.23
CA LYS A 48 2.09 -3.71 9.78
C LYS A 48 0.87 -4.16 10.59
N ASP A 49 0.88 -4.00 11.91
CA ASP A 49 -0.25 -4.41 12.74
C ASP A 49 -1.47 -3.50 12.56
N HIS A 50 -1.25 -2.20 12.38
CA HIS A 50 -2.32 -1.27 12.01
C HIS A 50 -2.92 -1.62 10.64
N ILE A 51 -2.10 -1.98 9.66
CA ILE A 51 -2.54 -2.43 8.33
C ILE A 51 -3.43 -3.67 8.47
N LYS A 52 -3.02 -4.66 9.27
CA LYS A 52 -3.81 -5.88 9.51
C LYS A 52 -5.18 -5.54 10.11
N ILE A 53 -5.22 -4.66 11.11
CA ILE A 53 -6.47 -4.24 11.76
C ILE A 53 -7.36 -3.50 10.77
N PHE A 54 -6.79 -2.50 10.06
CA PHE A 54 -7.51 -1.72 9.05
C PHE A 54 -8.16 -2.61 7.98
N ILE A 55 -7.42 -3.60 7.46
CA ILE A 55 -7.92 -4.51 6.43
C ILE A 55 -9.05 -5.37 6.96
N LYS A 56 -8.91 -5.94 8.16
CA LYS A 56 -9.95 -6.76 8.77
C LYS A 56 -11.24 -5.96 8.95
N GLU A 57 -11.14 -4.78 9.54
CA GLU A 57 -12.30 -3.91 9.78
C GLU A 57 -12.94 -3.43 8.48
N SER A 58 -12.13 -3.12 7.46
CA SER A 58 -12.62 -2.71 6.14
C SER A 58 -13.37 -3.85 5.44
N LEU A 59 -12.81 -5.07 5.46
CA LEU A 59 -13.44 -6.23 4.83
C LEU A 59 -14.69 -6.69 5.57
N LYS A 60 -14.73 -6.60 6.90
CA LYS A 60 -15.96 -6.86 7.68
C LYS A 60 -17.09 -5.92 7.25
N LYS A 61 -16.79 -4.64 7.05
CA LYS A 61 -17.78 -3.64 6.58
C LYS A 61 -18.24 -3.87 5.15
N VAL A 62 -17.31 -4.24 4.26
CA VAL A 62 -17.58 -4.42 2.82
C VAL A 62 -18.31 -5.74 2.54
N LEU A 63 -17.86 -6.84 3.14
CA LEU A 63 -18.38 -8.19 2.85
C LEU A 63 -19.57 -8.58 3.74
N LYS A 64 -19.70 -8.00 4.94
CA LYS A 64 -20.77 -8.29 5.90
C LYS A 64 -20.93 -9.81 6.09
N ASP A 65 -22.06 -10.37 5.66
CA ASP A 65 -22.39 -11.80 5.79
C ASP A 65 -21.50 -12.71 4.93
N GLU A 66 -20.86 -12.17 3.89
CA GLU A 66 -19.88 -12.88 3.04
C GLU A 66 -18.46 -12.84 3.64
N TYR A 67 -18.28 -12.31 4.84
CA TYR A 67 -16.97 -12.21 5.47
C TYR A 67 -16.43 -13.61 5.81
N PRO A 68 -15.26 -14.01 5.28
CA PRO A 68 -14.75 -15.38 5.37
C PRO A 68 -14.10 -15.74 6.72
N GLY A 69 -14.22 -14.86 7.72
CA GLY A 69 -13.63 -15.00 9.04
C GLY A 69 -12.21 -14.44 9.17
N ASP A 70 -11.87 -13.97 10.38
CA ASP A 70 -10.59 -13.31 10.69
C ASP A 70 -9.39 -14.21 10.38
N GLN A 71 -9.49 -15.51 10.65
CA GLN A 71 -8.41 -16.47 10.40
C GLN A 71 -8.06 -16.55 8.90
N THR A 72 -9.06 -16.56 8.03
CA THR A 72 -8.86 -16.59 6.58
C THR A 72 -8.12 -15.33 6.11
N ILE A 73 -8.53 -14.16 6.60
CA ILE A 73 -7.87 -12.90 6.28
C ILE A 73 -6.42 -12.90 6.80
N GLN A 74 -6.20 -13.38 8.03
CA GLN A 74 -4.89 -13.45 8.63
C GLN A 74 -3.93 -14.34 7.84
N ASN A 75 -4.39 -15.52 7.39
CA ASN A 75 -3.57 -16.41 6.57
C ASN A 75 -3.15 -15.75 5.24
N ILE A 76 -4.07 -15.02 4.59
CA ILE A 76 -3.75 -14.30 3.35
C ILE A 76 -2.75 -13.17 3.62
N LEU A 77 -2.93 -12.42 4.71
CA LEU A 77 -2.01 -11.36 5.10
C LEU A 77 -0.61 -11.90 5.43
N LEU A 78 -0.52 -13.04 6.13
CA LEU A 78 0.75 -13.71 6.39
C LEU A 78 1.45 -14.09 5.09
N ASN A 79 0.73 -14.69 4.13
CA ASN A 79 1.30 -15.04 2.82
C ASN A 79 1.77 -13.80 2.03
N ILE A 80 1.02 -12.69 2.11
CA ILE A 80 1.42 -11.43 1.45
C ILE A 80 2.66 -10.84 2.13
N PHE A 81 2.68 -10.80 3.46
CA PHE A 81 3.78 -10.21 4.22
C PHE A 81 5.00 -11.11 4.35
N GLN A 82 4.92 -12.38 3.97
CA GLN A 82 6.10 -13.25 3.91
C GLN A 82 7.10 -12.78 2.86
N ASP A 83 6.61 -12.17 1.77
CA ASP A 83 7.45 -11.54 0.74
C ASP A 83 7.44 -10.01 0.91
N GLU A 84 8.15 -9.56 1.94
CA GLU A 84 8.21 -8.15 2.32
C GLU A 84 8.86 -7.28 1.25
N GLU A 85 9.89 -7.80 0.59
CA GLU A 85 10.62 -7.11 -0.47
C GLU A 85 9.73 -6.89 -1.68
N TYR A 86 9.04 -7.93 -2.16
CA TYR A 86 8.09 -7.79 -3.26
C TYR A 86 6.96 -6.82 -2.93
N CYS A 87 6.42 -6.88 -1.70
CA CYS A 87 5.40 -5.94 -1.25
C CYS A 87 5.89 -4.49 -1.25
N LYS A 88 7.07 -4.23 -0.68
CA LYS A 88 7.67 -2.88 -0.65
C LYS A 88 7.98 -2.36 -2.04
N ASN A 89 8.53 -3.20 -2.92
CA ASN A 89 8.82 -2.84 -4.31
C ASN A 89 7.54 -2.46 -5.05
N ARG A 90 6.50 -3.29 -4.94
CA ARG A 90 5.20 -2.99 -5.55
C ARG A 90 4.59 -1.69 -5.02
N LEU A 91 4.57 -1.51 -3.71
CA LEU A 91 4.04 -0.29 -3.09
C LEU A 91 4.82 0.96 -3.53
N THR A 92 6.15 0.86 -3.60
CA THR A 92 7.03 1.93 -4.06
C THR A 92 6.71 2.34 -5.49
N VAL A 93 6.53 1.37 -6.41
CA VAL A 93 6.13 1.64 -7.79
C VAL A 93 4.77 2.33 -7.86
N GLU A 94 3.78 1.82 -7.14
CA GLU A 94 2.42 2.38 -7.13
C GLU A 94 2.36 3.81 -6.56
N ILE A 95 3.21 4.13 -5.58
CA ILE A 95 3.33 5.47 -5.01
C ILE A 95 4.07 6.41 -5.97
N LYS A 96 5.15 5.95 -6.62
CA LYS A 96 5.82 6.73 -7.68
C LYS A 96 4.84 7.09 -8.81
N LEU A 97 3.99 6.15 -9.22
CA LEU A 97 2.95 6.39 -10.23
C LEU A 97 1.86 7.36 -9.76
N HIS A 98 1.43 7.25 -8.50
CA HIS A 98 0.48 8.18 -7.90
C HIS A 98 1.04 9.60 -7.85
N GLN A 99 2.30 9.75 -7.44
CA GLN A 99 3.03 11.03 -7.43
C GLN A 99 3.15 11.62 -8.84
N GLN A 100 3.55 10.82 -9.84
CA GLN A 100 3.60 11.27 -11.24
C GLN A 100 2.25 11.80 -11.72
N LYS A 101 1.16 11.09 -11.39
CA LYS A 101 -0.20 11.50 -11.73
C LYS A 101 -0.58 12.82 -11.05
N GLN A 102 -0.23 13.01 -9.78
CA GLN A 102 -0.47 14.27 -9.05
C GLN A 102 0.29 15.45 -9.66
N LEU A 103 1.50 15.21 -10.17
CA LEU A 103 2.33 16.23 -10.84
C LEU A 103 1.93 16.47 -12.30
N GLY A 104 0.89 15.81 -12.82
CA GLY A 104 0.47 15.92 -14.22
C GLY A 104 1.44 15.28 -15.22
N GLN A 105 2.36 14.45 -14.75
CA GLN A 105 3.33 13.74 -15.58
C GLN A 105 2.68 12.53 -16.25
N LYS A 106 3.14 12.17 -17.46
CA LYS A 106 2.73 10.93 -18.12
C LYS A 106 3.21 9.74 -17.28
N GLN A 107 2.27 8.88 -16.87
CA GLN A 107 2.59 7.66 -16.13
C GLN A 107 3.49 6.76 -16.98
N ASP A 108 4.70 6.49 -16.49
CA ASP A 108 5.69 5.72 -17.22
C ASP A 108 6.21 4.55 -16.36
N TYR A 109 5.58 3.40 -16.55
CA TYR A 109 5.93 2.15 -15.86
C TYR A 109 7.33 1.65 -16.25
N SER A 110 7.81 1.97 -17.46
CA SER A 110 9.09 1.46 -17.97
C SER A 110 10.30 2.05 -17.24
N LYS A 111 10.14 3.25 -16.67
CA LYS A 111 11.17 3.93 -15.86
C LYS A 111 11.20 3.49 -14.39
N LEU A 112 10.26 2.64 -13.98
CA LEU A 112 10.09 2.21 -12.59
C LEU A 112 10.52 0.76 -12.33
N LEU A 113 10.68 -0.03 -13.40
CA LEU A 113 11.04 -1.45 -13.35
C LEU A 113 12.52 -1.72 -13.68
N ASN A 114 13.31 -0.68 -13.92
CA ASN A 114 14.75 -0.78 -14.18
C ASN A 114 15.53 -0.23 -12.98
N ASN A 115 15.78 -1.09 -11.99
CA ASN A 115 16.94 -1.07 -11.10
C ASN A 115 17.06 -2.43 -10.43
#